data_AF-A0A964EXJ7-F1
#
_entry.id   AF-A0A964EXJ7-F1
#
_cell.length_a   1.000
_cell.length_b   1.000
_cell.length_c   1.000
_cell.angle_alpha   90.00
_cell.angle_beta   90.00
_cell.angle_gamma   90.00
#
_symmetry.space_group_name_H-M   'P 1'
#
loop_
_entity.id
_entity.type
_entity.pdbx_description
1 polymer ?
#
loop_
_entity_poly.entity_id
_entity_poly.type
_entity_poly.pdbx_seq_one_letter_code
_entity_poly.pdbx_strand_id
1 'polypeptide(L)'
;MDWTQTRVAPSGTHHLGPDGRPLYAARFEAVLKFHAPGLAPVRAADGAFHIGLDGGAAYPQRHARTFGFYEGRAAVDGGEVWWHIRPDGRPLYPERYAWCGNAQGGRMTVRDPGGRYLHLDLDGRVVSPRRWRYAGDYRGGLAVVQDDRGLHTHVDRAGQITHGRWFQDLDVFHKGRARARDAGGWMHVDATGAPCYGRRFAQVEPFYNGQARVERFDGGLEVIDEAGHTLHELRPARVTPLQRLSSDMVGFWRTQAIRAGVALGVFEGLPGTTAALSARVDVSEALTERLLRGLWELGLVRRDGARWVPTARGALLTGPREQGAAAAAVMWGAEHYAAWQALPGALRMGESGFQRRFGAAFFPWLARRPAALAQFQSAMAVYAAEDYADLPLDAAGAEVVIDAGGGRGALLAGILRAWPSARGVLLELPQVVAGLEIPPDLNPRMQAVGADLTLPWPVEGDLIVLARVLHDWPEPMAASILGNARQALRPGGRVVLVERVLDPDTPDGALLDLNMFVMCGARERTLADWRALAVEAGLTLRSASPLRFGAWALELSP
;
A
#
# COMPACT_ATOMS: atom_id res chain seq x y z
N MET A 1 -5.29 19.42 50.27
CA MET A 1 -6.44 19.34 49.35
C MET A 1 -6.05 18.38 48.23
N ASP A 2 -6.88 17.39 47.90
CA ASP A 2 -6.52 16.37 46.91
C ASP A 2 -6.89 16.84 45.49
N TRP A 3 -5.90 16.86 44.59
CA TRP A 3 -6.10 17.28 43.20
C TRP A 3 -7.07 16.35 42.44
N THR A 4 -7.22 15.10 42.88
CA THR A 4 -8.11 14.12 42.22
C THR A 4 -9.59 14.49 42.32
N GLN A 5 -9.96 15.33 43.28
CA GLN A 5 -11.35 15.75 43.52
C GLN A 5 -11.68 17.10 42.86
N THR A 6 -10.76 17.63 42.05
CA THR A 6 -10.94 18.90 41.36
C THR A 6 -11.58 18.70 39.99
N ARG A 7 -12.27 19.74 39.49
CA ARG A 7 -12.82 19.74 38.13
C ARG A 7 -12.56 21.07 37.44
N VAL A 8 -12.40 21.03 36.11
CA VAL A 8 -12.32 22.24 35.30
C VAL A 8 -13.67 22.95 35.34
N ALA A 9 -13.66 24.26 35.62
CA ALA A 9 -14.88 25.06 35.60
C ALA A 9 -15.52 25.04 34.20
N PRO A 10 -16.85 25.17 34.06
CA PRO A 10 -17.50 25.18 32.76
C PRO A 10 -16.97 26.26 31.79
N SER A 11 -16.45 27.37 32.32
CA SER A 11 -15.81 28.42 31.51
C SER A 11 -14.43 28.04 30.96
N GLY A 12 -13.82 26.95 31.43
CA GLY A 12 -12.49 26.50 31.01
C GLY A 12 -11.32 27.33 31.54
N THR A 13 -11.55 28.29 32.45
CA THR A 13 -10.54 29.29 32.86
C THR A 13 -9.84 29.02 34.19
N HIS A 14 -10.35 28.08 34.99
CA HIS A 14 -9.84 27.75 36.32
C HIS A 14 -10.39 26.40 36.80
N HIS A 15 -9.95 25.97 37.98
CA HIS A 15 -10.40 24.74 38.62
C HIS A 15 -11.30 25.00 39.83
N LEU A 16 -12.27 24.11 40.04
CA LEU A 16 -13.18 24.11 41.18
C LEU A 16 -12.80 22.98 42.13
N GLY A 17 -12.90 23.25 43.43
CA GLY A 17 -12.84 22.25 44.48
C GLY A 17 -14.12 21.41 44.58
N PRO A 18 -14.15 20.43 45.50
CA PRO A 18 -15.32 19.56 45.71
C PRO A 18 -16.58 20.31 46.12
N ASP A 19 -16.41 21.45 46.81
CA ASP A 19 -17.48 22.37 47.24
C ASP A 19 -17.99 23.27 46.10
N GLY A 20 -17.43 23.13 44.89
CA GLY A 20 -17.78 23.93 43.73
C GLY A 20 -17.20 25.34 43.74
N ARG A 21 -16.34 25.71 44.70
CA ARG A 21 -15.70 27.02 44.75
C ARG A 21 -14.37 27.02 43.96
N PRO A 22 -13.96 28.17 43.39
CA PRO A 22 -12.65 28.28 42.75
C PRO A 22 -11.50 27.94 43.70
N LEU A 23 -10.55 27.11 43.26
CA LEU A 23 -9.37 26.75 44.06
C LEU A 23 -8.42 27.92 44.30
N TYR A 24 -8.40 28.87 43.37
CA TYR A 24 -7.50 30.02 43.38
C TYR A 24 -8.14 31.22 42.66
N ALA A 25 -7.57 32.41 42.88
CA ALA A 25 -8.08 33.66 42.33
C ALA A 25 -7.74 33.86 40.84
N ALA A 26 -6.61 33.33 40.37
CA ALA A 26 -6.15 33.48 38.98
C ALA A 26 -7.17 32.94 37.96
N ARG A 27 -7.21 33.56 36.77
CA ARG A 27 -8.04 33.14 35.63
C ARG A 27 -7.15 33.07 34.39
N PHE A 28 -7.13 31.90 33.78
CA PHE A 28 -6.33 31.59 32.59
C PHE A 28 -7.21 31.62 31.34
N GLU A 29 -6.60 31.72 30.17
CA GLU A 29 -7.32 31.63 28.89
C GLU A 29 -7.91 30.24 28.70
N ALA A 30 -7.18 29.21 29.12
CA ALA A 30 -7.64 27.82 29.15
C ALA A 30 -6.89 27.02 30.23
N VAL A 31 -7.56 26.04 30.83
CA VAL A 31 -6.95 25.05 31.73
C VAL A 31 -7.34 23.62 31.34
N LEU A 32 -6.42 22.69 31.51
CA LEU A 32 -6.66 21.26 31.46
C LEU A 32 -6.69 20.68 32.88
N LYS A 33 -7.24 19.46 33.04
CA LYS A 33 -7.36 18.80 34.34
C LYS A 33 -6.01 18.64 35.05
N PHE A 34 -6.04 18.61 36.38
CA PHE A 34 -4.90 18.15 37.16
C PHE A 34 -4.58 16.68 36.87
N HIS A 35 -3.29 16.38 36.74
CA HIS A 35 -2.73 15.03 36.66
C HIS A 35 -1.63 14.86 37.71
N ALA A 36 -1.29 13.61 38.05
CA ALA A 36 -0.14 13.33 38.92
C ALA A 36 1.13 14.02 38.37
N PRO A 37 1.92 14.74 39.19
CA PRO A 37 1.94 14.72 40.66
C PRO A 37 1.03 15.75 41.36
N GLY A 38 0.03 16.29 40.68
CA GLY A 38 -0.83 17.38 41.16
C GLY A 38 -0.59 18.68 40.40
N LEU A 39 -0.28 18.57 39.10
CA LEU A 39 -0.03 19.69 38.21
C LEU A 39 -1.10 19.75 37.11
N ALA A 40 -1.53 20.96 36.77
CA ALA A 40 -2.49 21.19 35.69
C ALA A 40 -1.87 22.07 34.59
N PRO A 41 -1.97 21.67 33.31
CA PRO A 41 -1.62 22.54 32.19
C PRO A 41 -2.55 23.75 32.11
N VAL A 42 -2.00 24.92 31.89
CA VAL A 42 -2.74 26.18 31.68
C VAL A 42 -2.17 26.94 30.51
N ARG A 43 -2.99 27.80 29.90
CA ARG A 43 -2.58 28.81 28.92
C ARG A 43 -2.89 30.20 29.44
N ALA A 44 -1.86 31.04 29.51
CA ALA A 44 -1.98 32.46 29.79
C ALA A 44 -1.51 33.26 28.57
N ALA A 45 -1.60 34.59 28.65
CA ALA A 45 -1.21 35.51 27.59
C ALA A 45 0.29 35.40 27.22
N ASP A 46 1.14 35.04 28.20
CA ASP A 46 2.59 34.87 28.03
C ASP A 46 3.00 33.43 27.67
N GLY A 47 2.03 32.53 27.47
CA GLY A 47 2.26 31.15 27.03
C GLY A 47 1.63 30.09 27.93
N ALA A 48 1.92 28.83 27.60
CA ALA A 48 1.42 27.65 28.30
C ALA A 48 2.46 27.10 29.28
N PHE A 49 2.01 26.68 30.46
CA PHE A 49 2.84 26.09 31.53
C PHE A 49 1.97 25.24 32.47
N HIS A 50 2.55 24.73 33.56
CA HIS A 50 1.80 23.99 34.58
C HIS A 50 1.69 24.76 35.89
N ILE A 51 0.57 24.59 36.59
CA ILE A 51 0.30 25.19 37.90
C ILE A 51 0.10 24.13 39.00
N GLY A 52 0.36 24.54 40.24
CA GLY A 52 -0.05 23.81 41.43
C GLY A 52 -1.52 24.08 41.83
N LEU A 53 -1.94 23.48 42.94
CA LEU A 53 -3.30 23.64 43.49
C LEU A 53 -3.61 25.05 43.99
N ASP A 54 -2.58 25.84 44.28
CA ASP A 54 -2.67 27.25 44.65
C ASP A 54 -2.84 28.19 43.43
N GLY A 55 -2.77 27.64 42.21
CA GLY A 55 -2.81 28.40 40.96
C GLY A 55 -1.48 29.06 40.58
N GLY A 56 -0.43 28.85 41.39
CA GLY A 56 0.92 29.34 41.11
C GLY A 56 1.62 28.51 40.03
N ALA A 57 2.47 29.15 39.23
CA ALA A 57 3.29 28.45 38.24
C ALA A 57 4.25 27.47 38.94
N ALA A 58 4.27 26.22 38.49
CA ALA A 58 5.16 25.18 39.03
C ALA A 58 6.64 25.45 38.66
N TYR A 59 6.88 26.19 37.59
CA TYR A 59 8.19 26.54 37.06
C TYR A 59 8.10 27.77 36.12
N PRO A 60 9.22 28.47 35.83
CA PRO A 60 9.20 29.73 35.10
C PRO A 60 9.05 29.61 33.57
N GLN A 61 9.33 28.45 32.99
CA GLN A 61 9.29 28.25 31.54
C GLN A 61 7.88 28.46 30.96
N ARG A 62 7.83 28.91 29.71
CA ARG A 62 6.61 29.09 28.91
C ARG A 62 6.76 28.39 27.57
N HIS A 63 5.69 27.77 27.12
CA HIS A 63 5.62 26.98 25.89
C HIS A 63 4.48 27.48 25.01
N ALA A 64 4.46 27.13 23.73
CA ALA A 64 3.32 27.43 22.86
C ALA A 64 2.08 26.65 23.33
N ARG A 65 2.27 25.35 23.66
CA ARG A 65 1.26 24.47 24.27
C ARG A 65 1.91 23.50 25.25
N THR A 66 1.13 23.03 26.21
CA THR A 66 1.55 21.97 27.15
C THR A 66 0.38 21.03 27.45
N PHE A 67 0.70 19.77 27.72
CA PHE A 67 -0.26 18.71 28.02
C PHE A 67 -0.02 18.14 29.41
N GLY A 68 -0.97 17.35 29.91
CA GLY A 68 -0.91 16.79 31.26
C GLY A 68 0.32 15.92 31.50
N PHE A 69 0.73 15.81 32.77
CA PHE A 69 1.73 14.83 33.16
C PHE A 69 1.11 13.43 33.19
N TYR A 70 1.55 12.56 32.29
CA TYR A 70 1.23 11.14 32.30
C TYR A 70 2.51 10.37 32.65
N GLU A 71 2.42 9.40 33.56
CA GLU A 71 3.59 8.62 34.04
C GLU A 71 4.80 9.52 34.44
N GLY A 72 4.52 10.73 34.94
CA GLY A 72 5.52 11.71 35.37
C GLY A 72 6.22 12.47 34.25
N ARG A 73 5.71 12.47 33.01
CA ARG A 73 6.22 13.24 31.86
C ARG A 73 5.10 14.03 31.19
N ALA A 74 5.40 15.22 30.72
CA ALA A 74 4.47 16.03 29.94
C ALA A 74 5.06 16.36 28.57
N ALA A 75 4.29 16.19 27.51
CA ALA A 75 4.63 16.69 26.19
C ALA A 75 4.42 18.22 26.15
N VAL A 76 5.36 18.92 25.52
CA VAL A 76 5.29 20.37 25.28
C VAL A 76 5.58 20.69 23.82
N ASP A 77 4.90 21.73 23.34
CA ASP A 77 5.07 22.32 22.02
C ASP A 77 5.81 23.64 22.17
N GLY A 78 7.01 23.74 21.61
CA GLY A 78 7.79 24.97 21.58
C GLY A 78 7.43 25.93 20.44
N GLY A 79 6.46 25.59 19.58
CA GLY A 79 6.06 26.35 18.40
C GLY A 79 6.54 25.70 17.11
N GLU A 80 7.84 25.39 17.01
CA GLU A 80 8.42 24.70 15.84
C GLU A 80 8.69 23.22 16.11
N VAL A 81 9.03 22.89 17.35
CA VAL A 81 9.47 21.54 17.76
C VAL A 81 8.87 21.15 19.10
N TRP A 82 8.82 19.85 19.33
CA TRP A 82 8.22 19.19 20.50
C TRP A 82 9.27 18.45 21.31
N TRP A 83 9.04 18.37 22.62
CA TRP A 83 9.82 17.54 23.55
C TRP A 83 9.00 17.18 24.78
N HIS A 84 9.58 16.34 25.65
CA HIS A 84 9.01 16.03 26.95
C HIS A 84 9.75 16.74 28.08
N ILE A 85 9.03 17.13 29.12
CA ILE A 85 9.56 17.76 30.33
C ILE A 85 9.30 16.92 31.58
N ARG A 86 10.10 17.18 32.61
CA ARG A 86 9.89 16.70 33.98
C ARG A 86 8.97 17.67 34.76
N PRO A 87 8.45 17.26 35.94
CA PRO A 87 7.60 18.13 36.76
C PRO A 87 8.22 19.47 37.17
N ASP A 88 9.55 19.56 37.16
CA ASP A 88 10.32 20.80 37.42
C ASP A 88 10.43 21.74 36.20
N GLY A 89 9.79 21.40 35.07
CA GLY A 89 9.79 22.19 33.84
C GLY A 89 11.02 22.00 32.96
N ARG A 90 12.02 21.22 33.41
CA ARG A 90 13.23 20.99 32.63
C ARG A 90 12.98 19.95 31.52
N PRO A 91 13.56 20.13 30.32
CA PRO A 91 13.57 19.08 29.31
C PRO A 91 14.08 17.77 29.88
N LEU A 92 13.44 16.67 29.50
CA LEU A 92 13.86 15.32 29.87
C LEU A 92 15.17 14.92 29.16
N TYR A 93 15.35 15.40 27.93
CA TYR A 93 16.45 15.08 27.03
C TYR A 93 16.71 16.24 26.03
N PRO A 94 17.89 16.29 25.37
CA PRO A 94 18.25 17.36 24.45
C PRO A 94 17.58 17.28 23.08
N GLU A 95 17.15 16.10 22.63
CA GLU A 95 16.53 15.87 21.32
C GLU A 95 15.21 16.63 21.16
N ARG A 96 14.87 16.93 19.90
CA ARG A 96 13.66 17.65 19.51
C ARG A 96 12.95 16.91 18.39
N TYR A 97 11.62 16.88 18.46
CA TYR A 97 10.77 16.09 17.58
C TYR A 97 9.77 16.98 16.84
N ALA A 98 9.25 16.51 15.72
CA ALA A 98 8.16 17.19 15.01
C ALA A 98 6.81 17.01 15.74
N TRP A 99 6.69 15.99 16.59
CA TRP A 99 5.52 15.77 17.43
C TRP A 99 5.84 14.81 18.59
N CYS A 100 5.18 15.00 19.74
CA CYS A 100 5.25 14.13 20.92
C CYS A 100 3.85 13.73 21.39
N GLY A 101 3.64 12.42 21.60
CA GLY A 101 2.45 11.87 22.28
C GLY A 101 2.61 11.89 23.80
N ASN A 102 1.59 11.45 24.53
CA ASN A 102 1.69 11.34 25.99
C ASN A 102 2.49 10.09 26.39
N ALA A 103 3.09 10.10 27.58
CA ALA A 103 3.61 8.88 28.15
C ALA A 103 2.46 7.94 28.53
N GLN A 104 2.48 6.73 28.00
CA GLN A 104 1.46 5.73 28.26
C GLN A 104 2.08 4.34 28.23
N GLY A 105 1.78 3.51 29.23
CA GLY A 105 2.25 2.13 29.25
C GLY A 105 3.76 1.99 29.41
N GLY A 106 4.43 3.00 29.96
CA GLY A 106 5.88 3.09 30.16
C GLY A 106 6.66 3.61 28.95
N ARG A 107 5.98 4.18 27.96
CA ARG A 107 6.57 4.58 26.68
C ARG A 107 6.03 5.92 26.21
N MET A 108 6.83 6.66 25.46
CA MET A 108 6.44 7.91 24.80
C MET A 108 6.61 7.78 23.30
N THR A 109 5.53 7.98 22.55
CA THR A 109 5.56 8.00 21.09
C THR A 109 6.01 9.35 20.60
N VAL A 110 6.98 9.40 19.68
CA VAL A 110 7.45 10.64 19.07
C VAL A 110 7.56 10.49 17.56
N ARG A 111 7.44 11.61 16.83
CA ARG A 111 7.67 11.68 15.38
C ARG A 111 8.86 12.59 15.11
N ASP A 112 9.86 12.07 14.41
CA ASP A 112 11.04 12.82 14.03
C ASP A 112 10.75 13.85 12.91
N PRO A 113 11.66 14.79 12.62
CA PRO A 113 11.51 15.77 11.54
C PRO A 113 11.37 15.14 10.14
N GLY A 114 11.84 13.90 9.95
CA GLY A 114 11.66 13.14 8.71
C GLY A 114 10.27 12.49 8.58
N GLY A 115 9.38 12.72 9.54
CA GLY A 115 8.01 12.19 9.54
C GLY A 115 7.92 10.74 10.01
N ARG A 116 9.00 10.17 10.57
CA ARG A 116 9.00 8.78 11.06
C ARG A 116 8.72 8.72 12.56
N TYR A 117 8.00 7.69 12.96
CA TYR A 117 7.65 7.43 14.34
C TYR A 117 8.65 6.50 15.02
N LEU A 118 8.87 6.73 16.30
CA LEU A 118 9.65 5.88 17.20
C LEU A 118 9.10 5.98 18.62
N HIS A 119 9.55 5.05 19.47
CA HIS A 119 9.19 5.03 20.89
C HIS A 119 10.41 5.31 21.76
N LEU A 120 10.19 6.11 22.79
CA LEU A 120 11.15 6.38 23.86
C LEU A 120 10.69 5.66 25.15
N ASP A 121 11.64 5.26 25.98
CA ASP A 121 11.35 4.92 27.37
C ASP A 121 11.08 6.18 28.20
N LEU A 122 10.66 6.03 29.46
CA LEU A 122 10.35 7.17 30.33
C LEU A 122 11.56 8.03 30.67
N ASP A 123 12.79 7.60 30.39
CA ASP A 123 14.01 8.40 30.56
C ASP A 123 14.41 9.11 29.26
N GLY A 124 13.66 8.93 28.18
CA GLY A 124 13.90 9.56 26.89
C GLY A 124 14.78 8.77 25.94
N ARG A 125 15.16 7.54 26.29
CA ARG A 125 16.06 6.73 25.45
C ARG A 125 15.26 6.03 24.37
N VAL A 126 15.82 5.99 23.16
CA VAL A 126 15.24 5.28 22.02
C VAL A 126 15.17 3.78 22.34
N VAL A 127 13.95 3.23 22.32
CA VAL A 127 13.69 1.81 22.65
C VAL A 127 14.21 0.87 21.56
N SER A 128 14.06 1.28 20.29
CA SER A 128 14.47 0.51 19.13
C SER A 128 14.98 1.44 18.02
N PRO A 129 16.04 1.05 17.28
CA PRO A 129 16.51 1.84 16.15
C PRO A 129 15.52 1.84 14.97
N ARG A 130 14.53 0.94 14.95
CA ARG A 130 13.51 0.92 13.89
C ARG A 130 12.70 2.22 13.89
N ARG A 131 12.31 2.64 12.69
CA ARG A 131 11.53 3.84 12.42
C ARG A 131 10.29 3.44 11.63
N TRP A 132 9.12 3.90 12.05
CA TRP A 132 7.84 3.48 11.51
C TRP A 132 7.17 4.60 10.71
N ARG A 133 6.31 4.26 9.73
CA ARG A 133 5.42 5.24 9.07
C ARG A 133 4.44 5.83 10.08
N TYR A 134 3.99 4.98 11.00
CA TYR A 134 3.13 5.33 12.11
C TYR A 134 3.47 4.45 13.31
N ALA A 135 3.37 5.01 14.52
CA ALA A 135 3.37 4.24 15.75
C ALA A 135 2.32 4.83 16.68
N GLY A 136 1.47 3.97 17.25
CA GLY A 136 0.49 4.35 18.26
C GLY A 136 1.07 4.30 19.67
N ASP A 137 0.25 4.78 20.62
CA ASP A 137 0.56 4.73 22.04
C ASP A 137 0.40 3.31 22.60
N TYR A 138 1.17 3.01 23.66
CA TYR A 138 1.12 1.71 24.29
C TYR A 138 -0.15 1.54 25.12
N ARG A 139 -0.84 0.41 24.93
CA ARG A 139 -1.97 -0.03 25.76
C ARG A 139 -1.81 -1.51 26.06
N GLY A 140 -1.90 -1.89 27.33
CA GLY A 140 -1.71 -3.29 27.73
C GLY A 140 -0.30 -3.84 27.44
N GLY A 141 0.72 -2.98 27.36
CA GLY A 141 2.10 -3.38 27.05
C GLY A 141 2.42 -3.54 25.56
N LEU A 142 1.46 -3.25 24.66
CA LEU A 142 1.61 -3.35 23.22
C LEU A 142 1.29 -2.02 22.54
N ALA A 143 1.92 -1.77 21.39
CA ALA A 143 1.59 -0.67 20.49
C ALA A 143 1.38 -1.20 19.07
N VAL A 144 0.53 -0.53 18.29
CA VAL A 144 0.41 -0.77 16.85
C VAL A 144 1.45 0.08 16.13
N VAL A 145 2.15 -0.51 15.17
CA VAL A 145 3.10 0.18 14.29
C VAL A 145 2.77 -0.11 12.83
N GLN A 146 3.08 0.83 11.94
CA GLN A 146 2.94 0.70 10.50
C GLN A 146 4.30 0.75 9.81
N ASP A 147 4.57 -0.20 8.93
CA ASP A 147 5.81 -0.27 8.16
C ASP A 147 5.73 0.51 6.82
N ASP A 148 6.80 0.42 6.03
CA ASP A 148 6.91 1.11 4.74
C ASP A 148 6.00 0.60 3.61
N ARG A 149 5.39 -0.57 3.81
CA ARG A 149 4.37 -1.12 2.93
C ARG A 149 2.98 -0.58 3.27
N GLY A 150 2.85 0.15 4.38
CA GLY A 150 1.57 0.64 4.90
C GLY A 150 0.81 -0.42 5.71
N LEU A 151 1.45 -1.54 6.05
CA LEU A 151 0.83 -2.61 6.83
C LEU A 151 1.13 -2.42 8.32
N HIS A 152 0.20 -2.88 9.15
CA HIS A 152 0.22 -2.73 10.59
C HIS A 152 0.55 -4.04 11.30
N THR A 153 1.33 -3.95 12.38
CA THR A 153 1.58 -5.07 13.30
C THR A 153 1.72 -4.57 14.75
N HIS A 154 1.84 -5.49 15.70
CA HIS A 154 2.04 -5.18 17.11
C HIS A 154 3.52 -5.26 17.50
N VAL A 155 3.94 -4.34 18.36
CA VAL A 155 5.24 -4.39 19.05
C VAL A 155 5.08 -4.38 20.56
N ASP A 156 5.98 -5.08 21.26
CA ASP A 156 6.07 -5.08 22.71
C ASP A 156 6.81 -3.84 23.23
N ARG A 157 6.96 -3.74 24.55
CA ARG A 157 7.70 -2.65 25.20
C ARG A 157 9.16 -2.57 24.78
N ALA A 158 9.80 -3.66 24.34
CA ALA A 158 11.15 -3.62 23.80
C ALA A 158 11.20 -3.17 22.33
N GLY A 159 10.05 -2.85 21.73
CA GLY A 159 9.94 -2.50 20.32
C GLY A 159 10.11 -3.70 19.39
N GLN A 160 9.98 -4.92 19.92
CA GLN A 160 10.06 -6.17 19.17
C GLN A 160 8.68 -6.53 18.62
N ILE A 161 8.63 -6.97 17.38
CA ILE A 161 7.38 -7.45 16.75
C ILE A 161 6.89 -8.68 17.51
N THR A 162 5.65 -8.66 18.00
CA THR A 162 5.14 -9.74 18.86
C THR A 162 4.62 -10.94 18.07
N HIS A 163 4.26 -10.73 16.81
CA HIS A 163 3.82 -11.78 15.89
C HIS A 163 4.18 -11.43 14.44
N GLY A 164 4.48 -12.42 13.60
CA GLY A 164 4.90 -12.20 12.21
C GLY A 164 3.80 -11.74 11.23
N ARG A 165 2.59 -11.43 11.72
CA ARG A 165 1.43 -11.09 10.89
C ARG A 165 1.30 -9.58 10.68
N TRP A 166 0.85 -9.20 9.49
CA TRP A 166 0.74 -7.82 9.01
C TRP A 166 -0.63 -7.59 8.38
N PHE A 167 -1.26 -6.46 8.70
CA PHE A 167 -2.65 -6.18 8.33
C PHE A 167 -2.79 -4.83 7.63
N GLN A 168 -3.79 -4.67 6.78
CA GLN A 168 -4.13 -3.37 6.17
C GLN A 168 -4.52 -2.35 7.24
N ASP A 169 -5.17 -2.81 8.31
CA ASP A 169 -5.51 -2.01 9.49
C ASP A 169 -5.49 -2.90 10.73
N LEU A 170 -5.15 -2.33 11.89
CA LEU A 170 -4.98 -3.07 13.14
C LEU A 170 -5.19 -2.18 14.37
N ASP A 171 -6.06 -2.63 15.26
CA ASP A 171 -6.23 -2.02 16.58
C ASP A 171 -5.32 -2.65 17.62
N VAL A 172 -5.01 -1.91 18.69
CA VAL A 172 -4.39 -2.48 19.90
C VAL A 172 -5.29 -3.54 20.54
N PHE A 173 -4.66 -4.55 21.15
CA PHE A 173 -5.39 -5.56 21.90
C PHE A 173 -6.26 -4.97 23.02
N HIS A 174 -7.50 -5.43 23.07
CA HIS A 174 -8.46 -5.16 24.12
C HIS A 174 -9.07 -6.49 24.58
N LYS A 175 -8.83 -6.85 25.86
CA LYS A 175 -9.25 -8.14 26.44
C LYS A 175 -8.79 -9.37 25.63
N GLY A 176 -7.54 -9.35 25.17
CA GLY A 176 -6.91 -10.48 24.46
C GLY A 176 -7.22 -10.58 22.97
N ARG A 177 -8.03 -9.67 22.41
CA ARG A 177 -8.37 -9.63 20.98
C ARG A 177 -8.13 -8.25 20.39
N ALA A 178 -7.81 -8.18 19.11
CA ALA A 178 -7.68 -6.95 18.35
C ALA A 178 -8.57 -7.02 17.10
N ARG A 179 -9.07 -5.87 16.64
CA ARG A 179 -9.65 -5.80 15.31
C ARG A 179 -8.53 -5.68 14.29
N ALA A 180 -8.63 -6.44 13.22
CA ALA A 180 -7.68 -6.40 12.13
C ALA A 180 -8.42 -6.39 10.80
N ARG A 181 -7.78 -5.87 9.77
CA ARG A 181 -8.30 -5.89 8.41
C ARG A 181 -7.27 -6.48 7.47
N ASP A 182 -7.65 -7.50 6.72
CA ASP A 182 -6.88 -8.02 5.57
C ASP A 182 -7.61 -7.71 4.25
N ALA A 183 -7.11 -8.27 3.14
CA ALA A 183 -7.71 -8.09 1.82
C ALA A 183 -9.15 -8.63 1.74
N GLY A 184 -9.50 -9.62 2.56
CA GLY A 184 -10.83 -10.19 2.65
C GLY A 184 -11.79 -9.36 3.50
N GLY A 185 -11.30 -8.42 4.32
CA GLY A 185 -12.07 -7.49 5.13
C GLY A 185 -11.69 -7.49 6.61
N TRP A 186 -12.57 -6.98 7.45
CA TRP A 186 -12.37 -6.90 8.89
C TRP A 186 -12.63 -8.23 9.60
N MET A 187 -11.83 -8.52 10.61
CA MET A 187 -12.01 -9.62 11.55
C MET A 187 -11.47 -9.26 12.94
N HIS A 188 -11.60 -10.20 13.88
CA HIS A 188 -10.85 -10.18 15.13
C HIS A 188 -9.67 -11.14 15.05
N VAL A 189 -8.56 -10.76 15.69
CA VAL A 189 -7.36 -11.58 15.84
C VAL A 189 -7.02 -11.79 17.32
N ASP A 190 -6.43 -12.93 17.62
CA ASP A 190 -5.91 -13.25 18.96
C ASP A 190 -4.50 -12.66 19.19
N ALA A 191 -3.92 -12.91 20.37
CA ALA A 191 -2.59 -12.41 20.75
C ALA A 191 -1.45 -12.83 19.82
N THR A 192 -1.63 -13.91 19.04
CA THR A 192 -0.67 -14.38 18.01
C THR A 192 -0.90 -13.71 16.65
N GLY A 193 -1.91 -12.85 16.55
CA GLY A 193 -2.40 -12.25 15.32
C GLY A 193 -3.24 -13.23 14.48
N ALA A 194 -3.51 -14.45 14.94
CA ALA A 194 -4.31 -15.40 14.17
C ALA A 194 -5.79 -14.95 14.16
N PRO A 195 -6.50 -15.04 13.03
CA PRO A 195 -7.93 -14.77 12.99
C PRO A 195 -8.67 -15.64 14.00
N CYS A 196 -9.53 -15.04 14.82
CA CYS A 196 -10.35 -15.77 15.79
C CYS A 196 -11.37 -16.70 15.11
N TYR A 197 -11.66 -16.45 13.83
CA TYR A 197 -12.59 -17.20 13.00
C TYR A 197 -12.32 -16.94 11.51
N GLY A 198 -12.85 -17.79 10.63
CA GLY A 198 -12.62 -17.70 9.18
C GLY A 198 -13.41 -16.59 8.47
N ARG A 199 -14.49 -16.07 9.07
CA ARG A 199 -15.35 -15.06 8.44
C ARG A 199 -14.65 -13.70 8.32
N ARG A 200 -15.05 -12.92 7.31
CA ARG A 200 -14.66 -11.51 7.12
C ARG A 200 -15.90 -10.65 6.99
N PHE A 201 -15.77 -9.40 7.41
CA PHE A 201 -16.85 -8.44 7.47
C PHE A 201 -16.45 -7.11 6.83
N ALA A 202 -17.43 -6.33 6.36
CA ALA A 202 -17.21 -4.97 5.89
C ALA A 202 -16.79 -4.04 7.03
N GLN A 203 -17.27 -4.31 8.25
CA GLN A 203 -16.89 -3.65 9.49
C GLN A 203 -17.06 -4.62 10.67
N VAL A 204 -16.22 -4.48 11.70
CA VAL A 204 -16.42 -5.15 13.00
C VAL A 204 -16.25 -4.14 14.14
N GLU A 205 -17.11 -4.21 15.14
CA GLU A 205 -16.89 -3.54 16.44
C GLU A 205 -16.08 -4.44 17.37
N PRO A 206 -15.38 -3.90 18.38
CA PRO A 206 -14.70 -4.72 19.38
C PRO A 206 -15.67 -5.62 20.14
N PHE A 207 -15.19 -6.76 20.63
CA PHE A 207 -15.96 -7.59 21.56
C PHE A 207 -16.24 -6.87 22.89
N TYR A 208 -17.51 -6.78 23.25
CA TYR A 208 -17.98 -6.36 24.57
C TYR A 208 -18.79 -7.51 25.18
N ASN A 209 -18.32 -8.03 26.32
CA ASN A 209 -18.93 -9.16 27.03
C ASN A 209 -19.20 -10.38 26.12
N GLY A 210 -18.24 -10.71 25.25
CA GLY A 210 -18.28 -11.88 24.37
C GLY A 210 -19.08 -11.71 23.07
N GLN A 211 -19.57 -10.50 22.78
CA GLN A 211 -20.36 -10.22 21.56
C GLN A 211 -19.83 -8.99 20.82
N ALA A 212 -19.98 -8.98 19.49
CA ALA A 212 -19.60 -7.86 18.64
C ALA A 212 -20.67 -7.61 17.58
N ARG A 213 -20.98 -6.33 17.29
CA ARG A 213 -21.76 -5.97 16.11
C ARG A 213 -20.84 -5.95 14.89
N VAL A 214 -21.32 -6.51 13.79
CA VAL A 214 -20.58 -6.57 12.52
C VAL A 214 -21.48 -6.20 11.35
N GLU A 215 -20.87 -5.68 10.28
CA GLU A 215 -21.53 -5.42 9.00
C GLU A 215 -21.00 -6.39 7.95
N ARG A 216 -21.89 -7.12 7.29
CA ARG A 216 -21.56 -8.00 6.17
C ARG A 216 -21.34 -7.19 4.88
N PHE A 217 -20.71 -7.79 3.88
CA PHE A 217 -20.50 -7.15 2.57
C PHE A 217 -21.78 -6.89 1.78
N ASP A 218 -22.91 -7.53 2.09
CA ASP A 218 -24.22 -7.14 1.56
C ASP A 218 -24.84 -5.93 2.28
N GLY A 219 -24.18 -5.36 3.29
CA GLY A 219 -24.78 -4.37 4.17
C GLY A 219 -25.77 -4.96 5.17
N GLY A 220 -25.84 -6.28 5.34
CA GLY A 220 -26.52 -6.88 6.50
C GLY A 220 -25.78 -6.54 7.79
N LEU A 221 -26.52 -6.38 8.89
CA LEU A 221 -25.96 -6.17 10.23
C LEU A 221 -26.33 -7.33 11.13
N GLU A 222 -25.37 -7.82 11.89
CA GLU A 222 -25.59 -8.91 12.84
C GLU A 222 -24.71 -8.74 14.09
N VAL A 223 -25.08 -9.45 15.15
CA VAL A 223 -24.29 -9.64 16.36
C VAL A 223 -23.70 -11.03 16.31
N ILE A 224 -22.40 -11.15 16.54
CA ILE A 224 -21.66 -12.41 16.57
C ILE A 224 -21.09 -12.72 17.94
N ASP A 225 -20.87 -14.00 18.22
CA ASP A 225 -20.05 -14.47 19.33
C ASP A 225 -18.54 -14.39 19.00
N GLU A 226 -17.69 -14.76 19.97
CA GLU A 226 -16.23 -14.76 19.80
C GLU A 226 -15.70 -15.80 18.81
N ALA A 227 -16.49 -16.81 18.45
CA ALA A 227 -16.19 -17.79 17.42
C ALA A 227 -16.72 -17.35 16.04
N GLY A 228 -17.34 -16.17 15.94
CA GLY A 228 -17.85 -15.60 14.70
C GLY A 228 -19.21 -16.16 14.28
N HIS A 229 -19.91 -16.90 15.13
CA HIS A 229 -21.26 -17.36 14.84
C HIS A 229 -22.26 -16.23 15.05
N THR A 230 -23.24 -16.12 14.16
CA THR A 230 -24.32 -15.15 14.29
C THR A 230 -25.23 -15.53 15.46
N LEU A 231 -25.35 -14.61 16.43
CA LEU A 231 -26.28 -14.71 17.55
C LEU A 231 -27.62 -14.05 17.21
N HIS A 232 -27.59 -12.91 16.52
CA HIS A 232 -28.78 -12.14 16.19
C HIS A 232 -28.60 -11.30 14.92
N GLU A 233 -29.55 -11.34 13.99
CA GLU A 233 -29.55 -10.45 12.82
C GLU A 233 -30.29 -9.14 13.17
N LEU A 234 -29.60 -8.02 13.00
CA LEU A 234 -30.13 -6.67 13.27
C LEU A 234 -30.73 -6.03 12.03
N ARG A 235 -30.14 -6.32 10.86
CA ARG A 235 -30.59 -5.81 9.56
C ARG A 235 -30.30 -6.85 8.49
N PRO A 236 -31.29 -7.21 7.64
CA PRO A 236 -31.02 -8.10 6.53
C PRO A 236 -30.07 -7.47 5.51
N ALA A 237 -29.54 -8.30 4.62
CA ALA A 237 -28.76 -7.89 3.47
C ALA A 237 -29.47 -6.78 2.65
N ARG A 238 -28.74 -5.73 2.25
CA ARG A 238 -29.25 -4.68 1.34
C ARG A 238 -29.18 -5.10 -0.13
N VAL A 239 -28.29 -6.05 -0.43
CA VAL A 239 -28.16 -6.68 -1.75
C VAL A 239 -28.26 -8.18 -1.60
N THR A 240 -29.03 -8.82 -2.47
CA THR A 240 -29.14 -10.27 -2.47
C THR A 240 -27.84 -10.90 -2.98
N PRO A 241 -27.55 -12.17 -2.62
CA PRO A 241 -26.43 -12.91 -3.22
C PRO A 241 -26.48 -12.91 -4.75
N LEU A 242 -27.68 -13.02 -5.34
CA LEU A 242 -27.87 -12.95 -6.79
C LEU A 242 -27.49 -11.60 -7.36
N GLN A 243 -27.80 -10.48 -6.70
CA GLN A 243 -27.41 -9.15 -7.17
C GLN A 243 -25.89 -8.95 -7.17
N ARG A 244 -25.18 -9.45 -6.14
CA ARG A 244 -23.70 -9.41 -6.12
C ARG A 244 -23.10 -10.28 -7.23
N LEU A 245 -23.52 -11.53 -7.32
CA LEU A 245 -23.07 -12.43 -8.38
C LEU A 245 -23.38 -11.85 -9.76
N SER A 246 -24.57 -11.27 -9.94
CA SER A 246 -24.93 -10.60 -11.19
C SER A 246 -24.00 -9.44 -11.49
N SER A 247 -23.64 -8.61 -10.49
CA SER A 247 -22.67 -7.52 -10.66
C SER A 247 -21.31 -8.04 -11.12
N ASP A 248 -20.84 -9.16 -10.57
CA ASP A 248 -19.58 -9.80 -10.98
C ASP A 248 -19.66 -10.32 -12.42
N MET A 249 -20.73 -11.04 -12.76
CA MET A 249 -20.97 -11.58 -14.11
C MET A 249 -21.05 -10.49 -15.19
N VAL A 250 -21.52 -9.29 -14.83
CA VAL A 250 -21.60 -8.15 -15.77
C VAL A 250 -20.42 -7.19 -15.65
N GLY A 251 -19.37 -7.53 -14.88
CA GLY A 251 -18.18 -6.70 -14.72
C GLY A 251 -17.53 -6.30 -16.04
N PHE A 252 -17.66 -7.14 -17.08
CA PHE A 252 -17.18 -6.84 -18.43
C PHE A 252 -17.82 -5.61 -19.09
N TRP A 253 -19.04 -5.21 -18.68
CA TRP A 253 -19.66 -3.97 -19.16
C TRP A 253 -18.78 -2.77 -18.84
N ARG A 254 -18.13 -2.78 -17.66
CA ARG A 254 -17.23 -1.72 -17.23
C ARG A 254 -16.01 -1.66 -18.14
N THR A 255 -15.34 -2.80 -18.36
CA THR A 255 -14.17 -2.92 -19.24
C THR A 255 -14.48 -2.45 -20.66
N GLN A 256 -15.59 -2.92 -21.24
CA GLN A 256 -15.96 -2.56 -22.61
C GLN A 256 -16.46 -1.11 -22.73
N ALA A 257 -17.13 -0.55 -21.72
CA ALA A 257 -17.51 0.86 -21.74
C ALA A 257 -16.28 1.78 -21.70
N ILE A 258 -15.30 1.46 -20.85
CA ILE A 258 -14.02 2.19 -20.77
C ILE A 258 -13.30 2.11 -22.12
N ARG A 259 -13.14 0.90 -22.66
CA ARG A 259 -12.52 0.69 -23.98
C ARG A 259 -13.26 1.46 -25.07
N ALA A 260 -14.59 1.44 -25.10
CA ALA A 260 -15.38 2.16 -26.09
C ALA A 260 -15.13 3.68 -26.00
N GLY A 261 -15.10 4.24 -24.78
CA GLY A 261 -14.78 5.65 -24.56
C GLY A 261 -13.39 6.03 -25.09
N VAL A 262 -12.39 5.17 -24.91
CA VAL A 262 -11.04 5.39 -25.43
C VAL A 262 -10.98 5.20 -26.94
N ALA A 263 -11.50 4.09 -27.46
CA ALA A 263 -11.41 3.73 -28.87
C ALA A 263 -12.16 4.71 -29.78
N LEU A 264 -13.26 5.29 -29.29
CA LEU A 264 -14.01 6.34 -30.00
C LEU A 264 -13.36 7.73 -29.85
N GLY A 265 -12.37 7.91 -28.96
CA GLY A 265 -11.75 9.22 -28.72
C GLY A 265 -12.61 10.16 -27.87
N VAL A 266 -13.55 9.63 -27.07
CA VAL A 266 -14.41 10.43 -26.17
C VAL A 266 -13.55 11.16 -25.14
N PHE A 267 -12.58 10.48 -24.54
CA PHE A 267 -11.72 11.07 -23.50
C PHE A 267 -10.81 12.17 -24.04
N GLU A 268 -10.27 12.02 -25.26
CA GLU A 268 -9.48 13.05 -25.94
C GLU A 268 -10.31 14.31 -26.26
N GLY A 269 -11.63 14.15 -26.40
CA GLY A 269 -12.57 15.25 -26.64
C GLY A 269 -12.99 16.01 -25.39
N LEU A 270 -12.62 15.54 -24.19
CA LEU A 270 -13.01 16.18 -22.94
C LEU A 270 -12.12 17.40 -22.61
N PRO A 271 -12.66 18.44 -21.96
CA PRO A 271 -14.07 18.62 -21.60
C PRO A 271 -14.94 19.06 -22.78
N GLY A 272 -16.20 18.61 -22.86
CA GLY A 272 -17.08 18.91 -23.99
C GLY A 272 -18.58 18.70 -23.71
N THR A 273 -19.44 19.34 -24.49
CA THR A 273 -20.89 19.03 -24.48
C THR A 273 -21.15 17.71 -25.22
N THR A 274 -22.28 17.06 -24.95
CA THR A 274 -22.65 15.82 -25.65
C THR A 274 -22.66 16.01 -27.17
N ALA A 275 -23.24 17.10 -27.67
CA ALA A 275 -23.24 17.44 -29.09
C ALA A 275 -21.82 17.60 -29.68
N ALA A 276 -20.93 18.30 -28.98
CA ALA A 276 -19.55 18.49 -29.45
C ALA A 276 -18.75 17.18 -29.46
N LEU A 277 -18.92 16.35 -28.43
CA LEU A 277 -18.29 15.04 -28.34
C LEU A 277 -18.83 14.09 -29.43
N SER A 278 -20.15 14.07 -29.63
CA SER A 278 -20.83 13.30 -30.67
C SER A 278 -20.29 13.61 -32.06
N ALA A 279 -20.16 14.89 -32.41
CA ALA A 279 -19.61 15.33 -33.69
C ALA A 279 -18.13 14.93 -33.86
N ARG A 280 -17.34 14.92 -32.77
CA ARG A 280 -15.92 14.53 -32.82
C ARG A 280 -15.73 13.03 -33.05
N VAL A 281 -16.56 12.20 -32.43
CA VAL A 281 -16.38 10.74 -32.40
C VAL A 281 -17.22 9.98 -33.42
N ASP A 282 -17.98 10.70 -34.26
CA ASP A 282 -18.90 10.16 -35.28
C ASP A 282 -19.90 9.13 -34.71
N VAL A 283 -20.53 9.50 -33.58
CA VAL A 283 -21.59 8.71 -32.93
C VAL A 283 -22.78 9.62 -32.66
N SER A 284 -24.01 9.14 -32.85
CA SER A 284 -25.20 9.95 -32.61
C SER A 284 -25.26 10.50 -31.18
N GLU A 285 -25.75 11.72 -31.00
CA GLU A 285 -25.77 12.40 -29.70
C GLU A 285 -26.45 11.56 -28.60
N ALA A 286 -27.54 10.85 -28.94
CA ALA A 286 -28.23 9.96 -28.02
C ALA A 286 -27.38 8.76 -27.55
N LEU A 287 -26.54 8.19 -28.43
CA LEU A 287 -25.63 7.10 -28.08
C LEU A 287 -24.40 7.60 -27.33
N THR A 288 -23.87 8.77 -27.72
CA THR A 288 -22.79 9.44 -26.98
C THR A 288 -23.23 9.77 -25.55
N GLU A 289 -24.44 10.30 -25.36
CA GLU A 289 -25.01 10.55 -24.03
C GLU A 289 -25.13 9.26 -23.21
N ARG A 290 -25.59 8.16 -23.81
CA ARG A 290 -25.69 6.85 -23.14
C ARG A 290 -24.33 6.35 -22.66
N LEU A 291 -23.30 6.47 -23.51
CA LEU A 291 -21.93 6.10 -23.14
C LEU A 291 -21.42 6.99 -22.00
N LEU A 292 -21.60 8.32 -22.10
CA LEU A 292 -21.16 9.26 -21.07
C LEU A 292 -21.85 9.03 -19.71
N ARG A 293 -23.14 8.66 -19.69
CA ARG A 293 -23.81 8.24 -18.45
C ARG A 293 -23.20 6.98 -17.85
N GLY A 294 -22.85 5.99 -18.68
CA GLY A 294 -22.13 4.80 -18.23
C GLY A 294 -20.75 5.16 -17.65
N LEU A 295 -19.98 6.02 -18.34
CA LEU A 295 -18.68 6.49 -17.84
C LEU A 295 -18.82 7.34 -16.56
N TRP A 296 -19.94 8.04 -16.37
CA TRP A 296 -20.25 8.78 -15.15
C TRP A 296 -20.55 7.85 -13.97
N GLU A 297 -21.32 6.79 -14.19
CA GLU A 297 -21.56 5.73 -13.18
C GLU A 297 -20.25 5.07 -12.74
N LEU A 298 -19.29 4.91 -13.66
CA LEU A 298 -17.94 4.42 -13.35
C LEU A 298 -17.04 5.47 -12.66
N GLY A 299 -17.52 6.69 -12.48
CA GLY A 299 -16.79 7.80 -11.87
C GLY A 299 -15.62 8.31 -12.72
N LEU A 300 -15.66 8.15 -14.05
CA LEU A 300 -14.61 8.61 -14.97
C LEU A 300 -14.88 10.01 -15.51
N VAL A 301 -16.15 10.36 -15.68
CA VAL A 301 -16.57 11.71 -16.05
C VAL A 301 -17.57 12.22 -15.01
N ARG A 302 -17.80 13.52 -15.00
CA ARG A 302 -18.89 14.16 -14.26
C ARG A 302 -19.49 15.29 -15.09
N ARG A 303 -20.69 15.73 -14.74
CA ARG A 303 -21.27 16.95 -15.31
C ARG A 303 -20.73 18.20 -14.63
N ASP A 304 -20.51 19.22 -15.44
CA ASP A 304 -20.23 20.59 -15.05
C ASP A 304 -21.06 21.52 -15.94
N GLY A 305 -22.23 21.93 -15.42
CA GLY A 305 -23.27 22.54 -16.23
C GLY A 305 -23.70 21.64 -17.40
N ALA A 306 -23.57 22.14 -18.63
CA ALA A 306 -23.89 21.42 -19.87
C ALA A 306 -22.72 20.58 -20.42
N ARG A 307 -21.55 20.60 -19.77
CA ARG A 307 -20.35 19.91 -20.24
C ARG A 307 -20.08 18.66 -19.40
N TRP A 308 -19.44 17.70 -20.04
CA TRP A 308 -18.78 16.59 -19.41
C TRP A 308 -17.32 16.94 -19.19
N VAL A 309 -16.82 16.68 -17.99
CA VAL A 309 -15.41 16.91 -17.62
C VAL A 309 -14.86 15.62 -17.01
N PRO A 310 -13.56 15.34 -17.17
CA PRO A 310 -12.95 14.16 -16.56
C PRO A 310 -12.92 14.31 -15.03
N THR A 311 -13.10 13.21 -14.32
CA THR A 311 -12.70 13.13 -12.91
C THR A 311 -11.19 12.90 -12.82
N ALA A 312 -10.62 12.90 -11.61
CA ALA A 312 -9.22 12.51 -11.43
C ALA A 312 -8.92 11.11 -12.01
N ARG A 313 -9.87 10.17 -11.90
CA ARG A 313 -9.75 8.82 -12.47
C ARG A 313 -9.84 8.84 -13.99
N GLY A 314 -10.77 9.59 -14.58
CA GLY A 314 -10.91 9.67 -16.03
C GLY A 314 -9.80 10.47 -16.72
N ALA A 315 -9.16 11.39 -16.00
CA ALA A 315 -8.03 12.17 -16.54
C ALA A 315 -6.88 11.27 -17.00
N LEU A 316 -6.69 10.10 -16.36
CA LEU A 316 -5.72 9.08 -16.77
C LEU A 316 -5.93 8.56 -18.21
N LEU A 317 -7.14 8.71 -18.76
CA LEU A 317 -7.53 8.22 -20.09
C LEU A 317 -7.58 9.31 -21.16
N THR A 318 -7.25 10.56 -20.83
CA THR A 318 -7.37 11.71 -21.75
C THR A 318 -6.21 11.88 -22.72
N GLY A 319 -5.12 11.14 -22.51
CA GLY A 319 -3.98 11.11 -23.43
C GLY A 319 -4.25 10.31 -24.72
N PRO A 320 -3.26 10.25 -25.64
CA PRO A 320 -3.38 9.47 -26.87
C PRO A 320 -3.76 8.01 -26.59
N ARG A 321 -4.68 7.45 -27.38
CA ARG A 321 -5.19 6.07 -27.19
C ARG A 321 -4.12 4.97 -27.23
N GLU A 322 -3.01 5.19 -27.91
CA GLU A 322 -1.88 4.25 -27.97
C GLU A 322 -0.92 4.38 -26.78
N GLN A 323 -1.18 5.30 -25.84
CA GLN A 323 -0.28 5.63 -24.74
C GLN A 323 -0.92 5.48 -23.35
N GLY A 324 -0.07 5.23 -22.36
CA GLY A 324 -0.43 5.24 -20.95
C GLY A 324 -1.65 4.35 -20.61
N ALA A 325 -2.52 4.86 -19.72
CA ALA A 325 -3.68 4.09 -19.27
C ALA A 325 -4.75 3.90 -20.37
N ALA A 326 -4.75 4.76 -21.39
CA ALA A 326 -5.61 4.57 -22.56
C ALA A 326 -5.17 3.35 -23.39
N ALA A 327 -3.86 3.15 -23.58
CA ALA A 327 -3.31 1.93 -24.17
C ALA A 327 -3.74 0.68 -23.37
N ALA A 328 -3.65 0.74 -22.04
CA ALA A 328 -4.07 -0.34 -21.16
C ALA A 328 -5.57 -0.63 -21.30
N ALA A 329 -6.43 0.39 -21.34
CA ALA A 329 -7.86 0.22 -21.52
C ALA A 329 -8.21 -0.51 -22.83
N VAL A 330 -7.53 -0.18 -23.93
CA VAL A 330 -7.72 -0.87 -25.21
C VAL A 330 -7.23 -2.31 -25.12
N MET A 331 -6.01 -2.53 -24.61
CA MET A 331 -5.39 -3.84 -24.44
C MET A 331 -6.27 -4.80 -23.61
N TRP A 332 -6.79 -4.35 -22.46
CA TRP A 332 -7.64 -5.15 -21.58
C TRP A 332 -9.00 -5.49 -22.20
N GLY A 333 -9.56 -4.60 -23.02
CA GLY A 333 -10.87 -4.81 -23.65
C GLY A 333 -10.81 -5.46 -25.04
N ALA A 334 -9.62 -5.72 -25.59
CA ALA A 334 -9.41 -6.29 -26.91
C ALA A 334 -8.89 -7.75 -26.82
N GLU A 335 -7.60 -7.99 -27.11
CA GLU A 335 -7.05 -9.33 -27.20
C GLU A 335 -7.11 -10.10 -25.87
N HIS A 336 -6.85 -9.43 -24.75
CA HIS A 336 -6.96 -10.04 -23.42
C HIS A 336 -8.41 -10.47 -23.16
N TYR A 337 -9.37 -9.59 -23.44
CA TYR A 337 -10.79 -9.92 -23.32
C TYR A 337 -11.18 -11.12 -24.18
N ALA A 338 -10.71 -11.18 -25.42
CA ALA A 338 -10.99 -12.28 -26.35
C ALA A 338 -10.34 -13.61 -25.90
N ALA A 339 -9.15 -13.58 -25.30
CA ALA A 339 -8.49 -14.75 -24.74
C ALA A 339 -9.28 -15.33 -23.55
N TRP A 340 -9.78 -14.46 -22.66
CA TRP A 340 -10.59 -14.86 -21.50
C TRP A 340 -11.92 -15.54 -21.90
N GLN A 341 -12.49 -15.23 -23.06
CA GLN A 341 -13.67 -15.95 -23.57
C GLN A 341 -13.41 -17.45 -23.81
N ALA A 342 -12.14 -17.83 -24.05
CA ALA A 342 -11.74 -19.21 -24.26
C ALA A 342 -11.45 -19.98 -22.96
N LEU A 343 -11.54 -19.35 -21.79
CA LEU A 343 -11.13 -19.92 -20.50
C LEU A 343 -11.72 -21.32 -20.20
N PRO A 344 -13.03 -21.60 -20.36
CA PRO A 344 -13.56 -22.94 -20.09
C PRO A 344 -12.93 -24.03 -20.97
N GLY A 345 -12.63 -23.71 -22.23
CA GLY A 345 -11.95 -24.63 -23.15
C GLY A 345 -10.46 -24.78 -22.82
N ALA A 346 -9.81 -23.66 -22.46
CA ALA A 346 -8.42 -23.61 -22.01
C ALA A 346 -8.19 -24.53 -20.80
N LEU A 347 -9.03 -24.42 -19.76
CA LEU A 347 -8.94 -25.24 -18.55
C LEU A 347 -9.10 -26.75 -18.82
N ARG A 348 -10.01 -27.14 -19.71
CA ARG A 348 -10.23 -28.56 -20.04
C ARG A 348 -9.05 -29.21 -20.74
N MET A 349 -8.30 -28.43 -21.52
CA MET A 349 -7.21 -28.95 -22.36
C MET A 349 -5.83 -28.62 -21.81
N GLY A 350 -5.73 -27.78 -20.77
CA GLY A 350 -4.44 -27.32 -20.24
C GLY A 350 -3.66 -26.43 -21.22
N GLU A 351 -4.36 -25.72 -22.12
CA GLU A 351 -3.77 -24.86 -23.15
C GLU A 351 -4.23 -23.41 -22.94
N SER A 352 -3.34 -22.43 -23.13
CA SER A 352 -3.67 -21.02 -22.89
C SER A 352 -4.86 -20.54 -23.74
N GLY A 353 -5.72 -19.72 -23.13
CA GLY A 353 -6.88 -19.13 -23.82
C GLY A 353 -6.48 -18.27 -25.01
N PHE A 354 -5.35 -17.57 -24.91
CA PHE A 354 -4.80 -16.77 -26.00
C PHE A 354 -4.36 -17.65 -27.18
N GLN A 355 -3.58 -18.71 -26.93
CA GLN A 355 -3.15 -19.63 -27.99
C GLN A 355 -4.33 -20.26 -28.71
N ARG A 356 -5.38 -20.64 -27.96
CA ARG A 356 -6.62 -21.16 -28.54
C ARG A 356 -7.34 -20.15 -29.42
N ARG A 357 -7.37 -18.89 -29.00
CA ARG A 357 -8.12 -17.83 -29.71
C ARG A 357 -7.39 -17.33 -30.95
N PHE A 358 -6.05 -17.28 -30.91
CA PHE A 358 -5.21 -16.61 -31.90
C PHE A 358 -4.23 -17.53 -32.63
N GLY A 359 -4.15 -18.81 -32.26
CA GLY A 359 -3.33 -19.83 -32.93
C GLY A 359 -1.82 -19.71 -32.68
N ALA A 360 -1.39 -18.93 -31.69
CA ALA A 360 0.03 -18.73 -31.35
C ALA A 360 0.18 -18.30 -29.88
N ALA A 361 1.34 -18.58 -29.28
CA ALA A 361 1.71 -18.05 -27.97
C ALA A 361 1.77 -16.51 -27.98
N PHE A 362 1.47 -15.89 -26.82
CA PHE A 362 1.23 -14.45 -26.70
C PHE A 362 2.42 -13.58 -27.14
N PHE A 363 3.60 -13.74 -26.53
CA PHE A 363 4.77 -12.93 -26.90
C PHE A 363 5.24 -13.16 -28.35
N PRO A 364 5.33 -14.40 -28.89
CA PRO A 364 5.61 -14.62 -30.31
C PRO A 364 4.56 -14.01 -31.26
N TRP A 365 3.31 -13.88 -30.82
CA TRP A 365 2.25 -13.22 -31.56
C TRP A 365 2.39 -11.69 -31.54
N LEU A 366 2.75 -11.12 -30.39
CA LEU A 366 3.03 -9.68 -30.20
C LEU A 366 4.26 -9.23 -30.99
N ALA A 367 5.36 -9.99 -30.93
CA ALA A 367 6.62 -9.66 -31.60
C ALA A 367 6.47 -9.51 -33.13
N ARG A 368 5.48 -10.20 -33.72
CA ARG A 368 5.13 -10.11 -35.16
C ARG A 368 4.18 -8.96 -35.50
N ARG A 369 3.73 -8.17 -34.52
CA ARG A 369 2.73 -7.10 -34.66
C ARG A 369 3.20 -5.82 -33.97
N PRO A 370 3.97 -4.96 -34.66
CA PRO A 370 4.58 -3.78 -34.07
C PRO A 370 3.60 -2.85 -33.34
N ALA A 371 2.39 -2.64 -33.88
CA ALA A 371 1.37 -1.81 -33.25
C ALA A 371 0.84 -2.40 -31.93
N ALA A 372 0.58 -3.72 -31.91
CA ALA A 372 0.13 -4.40 -30.70
C ALA A 372 1.25 -4.47 -29.64
N LEU A 373 2.49 -4.70 -30.07
CA LEU A 373 3.66 -4.67 -29.19
C LEU A 373 3.85 -3.29 -28.57
N ALA A 374 3.78 -2.21 -29.36
CA ALA A 374 3.90 -0.84 -28.86
C ALA A 374 2.80 -0.50 -27.85
N GLN A 375 1.56 -0.92 -28.12
CA GLN A 375 0.44 -0.74 -27.20
C GLN A 375 0.64 -1.52 -25.90
N PHE A 376 1.06 -2.79 -25.97
CA PHE A 376 1.37 -3.61 -24.80
C PHE A 376 2.48 -2.97 -23.95
N GLN A 377 3.58 -2.57 -24.58
CA GLN A 377 4.71 -1.91 -23.90
C GLN A 377 4.29 -0.59 -23.24
N SER A 378 3.43 0.20 -23.90
CA SER A 378 2.91 1.42 -23.29
C SER A 378 1.95 1.14 -22.13
N ALA A 379 1.14 0.09 -22.20
CA ALA A 379 0.25 -0.29 -21.11
C ALA A 379 1.04 -0.77 -19.89
N MET A 380 2.03 -1.65 -20.09
CA MET A 380 2.88 -2.17 -19.01
C MET A 380 3.70 -1.08 -18.34
N ALA A 381 4.13 -0.05 -19.09
CA ALA A 381 4.88 1.07 -18.53
C ALA A 381 4.10 1.86 -17.46
N VAL A 382 2.76 1.91 -17.53
CA VAL A 382 1.93 2.56 -16.50
C VAL A 382 2.05 1.81 -15.18
N TYR A 383 1.86 0.49 -15.22
CA TYR A 383 1.94 -0.35 -14.03
C TYR A 383 3.37 -0.38 -13.49
N ALA A 384 4.37 -0.50 -14.36
CA ALA A 384 5.79 -0.47 -13.96
C ALA A 384 6.16 0.84 -13.23
N ALA A 385 5.68 1.98 -13.69
CA ALA A 385 5.95 3.26 -13.03
C ALA A 385 5.37 3.33 -11.61
N GLU A 386 4.21 2.72 -11.37
CA GLU A 386 3.58 2.68 -10.04
C GLU A 386 4.18 1.59 -9.14
N ASP A 387 4.36 0.38 -9.68
CA ASP A 387 4.84 -0.78 -8.92
C ASP A 387 6.29 -0.62 -8.48
N TYR A 388 7.12 0.00 -9.33
CA TYR A 388 8.55 0.17 -9.07
C TYR A 388 8.89 1.54 -8.47
N ALA A 389 7.90 2.41 -8.23
CA ALA A 389 8.10 3.66 -7.51
C ALA A 389 8.61 3.36 -6.09
N ASP A 390 9.80 3.89 -5.78
CA ASP A 390 10.49 3.68 -4.51
C ASP A 390 10.78 2.20 -4.17
N LEU A 391 10.94 1.33 -5.17
CA LEU A 391 11.29 -0.07 -4.92
C LEU A 391 12.64 -0.14 -4.18
N PRO A 392 12.70 -0.70 -2.96
CA PRO A 392 13.91 -0.68 -2.13
C PRO A 392 14.87 -1.80 -2.56
N LEU A 393 15.35 -1.75 -3.80
CA LEU A 393 16.28 -2.73 -4.33
C LEU A 393 17.71 -2.31 -4.01
N ASP A 394 18.38 -3.13 -3.21
CA ASP A 394 19.76 -2.91 -2.82
C ASP A 394 20.72 -3.32 -3.95
N ALA A 395 21.39 -2.33 -4.53
CA ALA A 395 22.45 -2.52 -5.52
C ALA A 395 23.82 -2.07 -4.97
N ALA A 396 23.98 -1.99 -3.64
CA ALA A 396 25.27 -1.68 -3.03
C ALA A 396 26.34 -2.67 -3.51
N GLY A 397 27.48 -2.12 -3.97
CA GLY A 397 28.62 -2.90 -4.43
C GLY A 397 28.47 -3.50 -5.83
N ALA A 398 27.31 -3.40 -6.49
CA ALA A 398 27.15 -3.82 -7.88
C ALA A 398 27.75 -2.77 -8.83
N GLU A 399 28.64 -3.19 -9.73
CA GLU A 399 29.17 -2.35 -10.80
C GLU A 399 28.19 -2.35 -11.99
N VAL A 400 27.67 -3.53 -12.34
CA VAL A 400 26.75 -3.76 -13.46
C VAL A 400 25.46 -4.39 -12.97
N VAL A 401 24.34 -3.68 -13.19
CA VAL A 401 22.98 -4.17 -12.96
C VAL A 401 22.33 -4.53 -14.29
N ILE A 402 21.83 -5.76 -14.44
CA ILE A 402 21.05 -6.18 -15.60
C ILE A 402 19.57 -6.20 -15.21
N ASP A 403 18.74 -5.46 -15.92
CA ASP A 403 17.28 -5.55 -15.85
C ASP A 403 16.81 -6.39 -17.04
N ALA A 404 16.57 -7.69 -16.80
CA ALA A 404 16.24 -8.67 -17.82
C ALA A 404 14.72 -8.76 -18.00
N GLY A 405 14.24 -8.50 -19.22
CA GLY A 405 12.80 -8.33 -19.49
C GLY A 405 12.25 -7.02 -18.92
N GLY A 406 13.09 -5.99 -18.78
CA GLY A 406 12.74 -4.75 -18.10
C GLY A 406 11.78 -3.81 -18.87
N GLY A 407 11.22 -4.25 -20.01
CA GLY A 407 10.31 -3.47 -20.84
C GLY A 407 10.90 -2.13 -21.28
N ARG A 408 10.34 -1.03 -20.79
CA ARG A 408 10.82 0.34 -21.08
C ARG A 408 11.87 0.85 -20.08
N GLY A 409 12.35 0.00 -19.18
CA GLY A 409 13.47 0.31 -18.27
C GLY A 409 13.14 1.21 -17.08
N ALA A 410 11.87 1.31 -16.69
CA ALA A 410 11.45 2.12 -15.52
C ALA A 410 12.14 1.66 -14.23
N LEU A 411 12.27 0.34 -14.03
CA LEU A 411 12.94 -0.25 -12.88
C LEU A 411 14.43 0.05 -12.88
N LEU A 412 15.15 -0.28 -13.97
CA LEU A 412 16.56 0.04 -14.11
C LEU A 412 16.86 1.53 -13.91
N ALA A 413 16.03 2.41 -14.48
CA ALA A 413 16.19 3.85 -14.29
C ALA A 413 16.07 4.27 -12.82
N GLY A 414 15.12 3.70 -12.08
CA GLY A 414 15.00 3.90 -10.63
C GLY A 414 16.24 3.45 -9.87
N ILE A 415 16.75 2.25 -10.17
CA ILE A 415 17.95 1.68 -9.53
C ILE A 415 19.18 2.57 -9.79
N LEU A 416 19.43 2.97 -11.04
CA LEU A 416 20.62 3.77 -11.38
C LEU A 416 20.60 5.18 -10.78
N ARG A 417 19.42 5.76 -10.57
CA ARG A 417 19.26 7.04 -9.86
C ARG A 417 19.53 6.89 -8.36
N ALA A 418 19.09 5.79 -7.76
CA ALA A 418 19.35 5.48 -6.35
C ALA A 418 20.81 5.09 -6.08
N TRP A 419 21.50 4.51 -7.06
CA TRP A 419 22.87 4.01 -6.93
C TRP A 419 23.79 4.66 -7.98
N PRO A 420 24.32 5.88 -7.73
CA PRO A 420 25.05 6.68 -8.74
C PRO A 420 26.33 6.04 -9.31
N SER A 421 26.93 5.08 -8.60
CA SER A 421 28.13 4.37 -9.04
C SER A 421 27.85 3.22 -10.01
N ALA A 422 26.62 2.70 -10.04
CA ALA A 422 26.29 1.53 -10.86
C ALA A 422 26.12 1.90 -12.35
N ARG A 423 26.40 0.97 -13.25
CA ARG A 423 25.97 0.99 -14.65
C ARG A 423 24.89 -0.05 -14.85
N GLY A 424 24.07 0.13 -15.88
CA GLY A 424 22.89 -0.69 -16.11
C GLY A 424 22.81 -1.20 -17.55
N VAL A 425 22.37 -2.44 -17.70
CA VAL A 425 22.00 -3.05 -18.97
C VAL A 425 20.51 -3.39 -18.91
N LEU A 426 19.70 -2.77 -19.76
CA LEU A 426 18.34 -3.21 -20.02
C LEU A 426 18.40 -4.29 -21.09
N LEU A 427 18.13 -5.54 -20.71
CA LEU A 427 18.14 -6.69 -21.60
C LEU A 427 16.69 -6.99 -22.01
N GLU A 428 16.34 -6.76 -23.27
CA GLU A 428 14.97 -6.87 -23.78
C GLU A 428 14.97 -7.36 -25.23
N LEU A 429 13.81 -7.74 -25.76
CA LEU A 429 13.70 -8.17 -27.16
C LEU A 429 14.21 -7.07 -28.12
N PRO A 430 14.88 -7.43 -29.23
CA PRO A 430 15.44 -6.45 -30.16
C PRO A 430 14.42 -5.42 -30.67
N GLN A 431 13.17 -5.83 -30.87
CA GLN A 431 12.09 -4.96 -31.34
C GLN A 431 11.63 -3.95 -30.27
N VAL A 432 11.79 -4.28 -28.98
CA VAL A 432 11.49 -3.37 -27.86
C VAL A 432 12.61 -2.34 -27.71
N VAL A 433 13.86 -2.81 -27.75
CA VAL A 433 15.06 -1.96 -27.65
C VAL A 433 15.13 -0.95 -28.80
N ALA A 434 14.77 -1.34 -30.01
CA ALA A 434 14.82 -0.46 -31.19
C ALA A 434 13.96 0.82 -31.06
N GLY A 435 12.92 0.80 -30.21
CA GLY A 435 12.03 1.93 -29.98
C GLY A 435 12.22 2.62 -28.62
N LEU A 436 13.31 2.32 -27.92
CA LEU A 436 13.58 2.81 -26.58
C LEU A 436 14.40 4.11 -26.60
N GLU A 437 13.96 5.09 -25.83
CA GLU A 437 14.73 6.30 -25.55
C GLU A 437 15.35 6.18 -24.16
N ILE A 438 16.68 6.23 -24.08
CA ILE A 438 17.40 6.25 -22.81
C ILE A 438 17.29 7.66 -22.20
N PRO A 439 16.91 7.80 -20.92
CA PRO A 439 16.85 9.09 -20.26
C PRO A 439 18.21 9.83 -20.33
N PRO A 440 18.24 11.13 -20.67
CA PRO A 440 19.50 11.86 -20.82
C PRO A 440 20.38 11.86 -19.56
N ASP A 441 19.76 11.85 -18.37
CA ASP A 441 20.45 11.79 -17.07
C ASP A 441 21.14 10.44 -16.81
N LEU A 442 20.75 9.40 -17.54
CA LEU A 442 21.29 8.05 -17.42
C LEU A 442 22.23 7.67 -18.55
N ASN A 443 22.43 8.53 -19.56
CA ASN A 443 23.42 8.32 -20.60
C ASN A 443 24.83 8.73 -20.10
N PRO A 444 25.89 7.90 -20.21
CA PRO A 444 25.98 6.58 -20.84
C PRO A 444 25.87 5.38 -19.86
N ARG A 445 25.39 5.63 -18.63
CA ARG A 445 25.30 4.61 -17.57
C ARG A 445 24.28 3.52 -17.86
N MET A 446 23.21 3.81 -18.59
CA MET A 446 22.20 2.84 -19.02
C MET A 446 22.38 2.50 -20.50
N GLN A 447 22.50 1.21 -20.80
CA GLN A 447 22.57 0.68 -22.15
C GLN A 447 21.41 -0.29 -22.37
N ALA A 448 20.85 -0.31 -23.57
CA ALA A 448 19.83 -1.29 -23.95
C ALA A 448 20.42 -2.32 -24.90
N VAL A 449 20.21 -3.60 -24.61
CA VAL A 449 20.76 -4.73 -25.36
C VAL A 449 19.61 -5.62 -25.81
N GLY A 450 19.49 -5.80 -27.13
CA GLY A 450 18.49 -6.66 -27.75
C GLY A 450 18.86 -8.13 -27.62
N ALA A 451 18.09 -8.93 -26.88
CA ALA A 451 18.28 -10.38 -26.74
C ALA A 451 16.96 -11.12 -26.48
N ASP A 452 16.93 -12.40 -26.83
CA ASP A 452 15.87 -13.32 -26.41
C ASP A 452 16.31 -14.00 -25.10
N LEU A 453 15.54 -13.82 -24.03
CA LEU A 453 15.88 -14.35 -22.70
C LEU A 453 15.91 -15.88 -22.66
N THR A 454 15.24 -16.54 -23.61
CA THR A 454 15.22 -18.01 -23.73
C THR A 454 16.53 -18.58 -24.28
N LEU A 455 17.40 -17.73 -24.82
CA LEU A 455 18.72 -18.06 -25.34
C LEU A 455 19.83 -17.58 -24.37
N PRO A 456 21.08 -18.03 -24.51
CA PRO A 456 22.21 -17.50 -23.73
C PRO A 456 22.35 -15.97 -23.87
N TRP A 457 22.57 -15.27 -22.76
CA TRP A 457 22.58 -13.80 -22.74
C TRP A 457 23.96 -13.25 -23.16
N PRO A 458 24.02 -12.20 -24.00
CA PRO A 458 25.28 -11.64 -24.50
C PRO A 458 25.93 -10.64 -23.51
N VAL A 459 25.58 -10.71 -22.23
CA VAL A 459 25.95 -9.73 -21.19
C VAL A 459 26.21 -10.43 -19.86
N GLU A 460 27.03 -9.81 -19.02
CA GLU A 460 27.33 -10.29 -17.67
C GLU A 460 27.19 -9.15 -16.65
N GLY A 461 26.75 -9.46 -15.43
CA GLY A 461 26.53 -8.46 -14.38
C GLY A 461 26.65 -9.00 -12.97
N ASP A 462 26.75 -8.10 -12.00
CA ASP A 462 26.85 -8.42 -10.57
C ASP A 462 25.47 -8.61 -9.93
N LEU A 463 24.47 -7.87 -10.45
CA LEU A 463 23.10 -7.94 -10.02
C LEU A 463 22.19 -8.10 -11.23
N ILE A 464 21.43 -9.19 -11.27
CA ILE A 464 20.42 -9.42 -12.31
C ILE A 464 19.04 -9.30 -11.66
N VAL A 465 18.17 -8.49 -12.25
CA VAL A 465 16.79 -8.33 -11.80
C VAL A 465 15.86 -8.86 -12.87
N LEU A 466 14.92 -9.72 -12.46
CA LEU A 466 13.82 -10.24 -13.28
C LEU A 466 12.52 -9.86 -12.58
N ALA A 467 11.83 -8.83 -13.09
CA ALA A 467 10.64 -8.27 -12.45
C ALA A 467 9.39 -8.51 -13.28
N ARG A 468 8.46 -9.35 -12.80
CA ARG A 468 7.28 -9.81 -13.56
C ARG A 468 7.67 -10.39 -14.91
N VAL A 469 8.57 -11.37 -14.86
CA VAL A 469 9.09 -12.02 -16.07
C VAL A 469 8.81 -13.50 -15.99
N LEU A 470 9.23 -14.17 -14.92
CA LEU A 470 9.15 -15.63 -14.86
C LEU A 470 7.71 -16.13 -14.69
N HIS A 471 6.78 -15.28 -14.24
CA HIS A 471 5.35 -15.61 -14.19
C HIS A 471 4.69 -15.70 -15.58
N ASP A 472 5.32 -15.17 -16.63
CA ASP A 472 4.86 -15.27 -18.02
C ASP A 472 5.29 -16.57 -18.71
N TRP A 473 6.14 -17.37 -18.06
CA TRP A 473 6.75 -18.54 -18.69
C TRP A 473 6.31 -19.86 -18.04
N PRO A 474 5.94 -20.88 -18.85
CA PRO A 474 5.76 -22.24 -18.36
C PRO A 474 7.02 -22.77 -17.68
N GLU A 475 6.88 -23.70 -16.74
CA GLU A 475 7.96 -24.16 -15.83
C GLU A 475 9.31 -24.44 -16.52
N PRO A 476 9.40 -25.26 -17.60
CA PRO A 476 10.69 -25.57 -18.21
C PRO A 476 11.37 -24.33 -18.79
N MET A 477 10.58 -23.39 -19.30
CA MET A 477 11.10 -22.16 -19.87
C MET A 477 11.51 -21.16 -18.77
N ALA A 478 10.73 -21.04 -17.71
CA ALA A 478 11.10 -20.22 -16.55
C ALA A 478 12.43 -20.71 -15.93
N ALA A 479 12.62 -22.03 -15.80
CA ALA A 479 13.86 -22.63 -15.32
C ALA A 479 15.04 -22.33 -16.26
N SER A 480 14.84 -22.46 -17.58
CA SER A 480 15.85 -22.13 -18.59
C SER A 480 16.27 -20.65 -18.53
N ILE A 481 15.31 -19.73 -18.47
CA ILE A 481 15.59 -18.28 -18.38
C ILE A 481 16.36 -17.97 -17.10
N LEU A 482 15.97 -18.55 -15.96
CA LEU A 482 16.69 -18.37 -14.71
C LEU A 482 18.09 -19.00 -14.74
N GLY A 483 18.26 -20.11 -15.46
CA GLY A 483 19.55 -20.72 -15.75
C GLY A 483 20.46 -19.83 -16.60
N ASN A 484 19.91 -19.15 -17.61
CA ASN A 484 20.63 -18.15 -18.41
C ASN A 484 21.03 -16.94 -17.54
N ALA A 485 20.15 -16.49 -16.65
CA ALA A 485 20.48 -15.46 -15.66
C ALA A 485 21.65 -15.88 -14.78
N ARG A 486 21.65 -17.11 -14.25
CA ARG A 486 22.77 -17.64 -13.46
C ARG A 486 24.08 -17.64 -14.25
N GLN A 487 24.06 -17.99 -15.53
CA GLN A 487 25.26 -18.01 -16.38
C GLN A 487 25.80 -16.60 -16.67
N ALA A 488 24.93 -15.58 -16.70
CA ALA A 488 25.29 -14.18 -16.86
C ALA A 488 25.80 -13.52 -15.57
N LEU A 489 25.82 -14.23 -14.43
CA LEU A 489 26.36 -13.68 -13.18
C LEU A 489 27.89 -13.67 -13.19
N ARG A 490 28.46 -12.50 -12.87
CA ARG A 490 29.85 -12.37 -12.47
C ARG A 490 30.09 -13.08 -11.13
N PRO A 491 31.35 -13.48 -10.81
CA PRO A 491 31.67 -14.07 -9.51
C PRO A 491 31.21 -13.20 -8.34
N GLY A 492 30.46 -13.79 -7.41
CA GLY A 492 29.87 -13.08 -6.25
C GLY A 492 28.56 -12.34 -6.55
N GLY A 493 28.06 -12.42 -7.79
CA GLY A 493 26.79 -11.82 -8.17
C GLY A 493 25.56 -12.54 -7.65
N ARG A 494 24.41 -11.86 -7.76
CA ARG A 494 23.09 -12.35 -7.30
C ARG A 494 21.98 -12.03 -8.29
N VAL A 495 20.92 -12.84 -8.25
CA VAL A 495 19.67 -12.59 -8.98
C VAL A 495 18.61 -12.14 -7.99
N VAL A 496 17.83 -11.12 -8.33
CA VAL A 496 16.65 -10.69 -7.57
C VAL A 496 15.43 -10.87 -8.45
N LEU A 497 14.50 -11.72 -8.02
CA LEU A 497 13.18 -11.81 -8.65
C LEU A 497 12.24 -10.82 -7.96
N VAL A 498 11.47 -10.06 -8.74
CA VAL A 498 10.39 -9.21 -8.24
C VAL A 498 9.08 -9.73 -8.80
N GLU A 499 8.39 -10.56 -8.01
CA GLU A 499 7.25 -11.36 -8.46
C GLU A 499 6.11 -11.37 -7.44
N ARG A 500 4.88 -11.66 -7.87
CA ARG A 500 3.79 -11.99 -6.96
C ARG A 500 4.08 -13.36 -6.36
N VAL A 501 3.89 -13.49 -5.05
CA VAL A 501 3.99 -14.79 -4.36
C VAL A 501 2.61 -15.16 -3.83
N LEU A 502 2.11 -16.31 -4.27
CA LEU A 502 0.84 -16.84 -3.80
C LEU A 502 0.99 -17.40 -2.38
N ASP A 503 0.03 -17.07 -1.53
CA ASP A 503 -0.19 -17.72 -0.25
C ASP A 503 -1.38 -18.67 -0.40
N PRO A 504 -1.17 -20.01 -0.34
CA PRO A 504 -2.24 -21.01 -0.50
C PRO A 504 -3.40 -20.85 0.46
N ASP A 505 -3.18 -20.21 1.61
CA ASP A 505 -4.18 -20.02 2.65
C ASP A 505 -4.99 -18.72 2.48
N THR A 506 -4.77 -17.96 1.40
CA THR A 506 -5.46 -16.70 1.13
C THR A 506 -6.01 -16.62 -0.30
N PRO A 507 -7.11 -15.89 -0.54
CA PRO A 507 -7.67 -15.72 -1.88
C PRO A 507 -6.96 -14.63 -2.72
N ASP A 508 -5.79 -14.14 -2.31
CA ASP A 508 -5.08 -13.06 -3.00
C ASP A 508 -4.29 -13.56 -4.21
N GLY A 509 -4.33 -12.83 -5.32
CA GLY A 509 -3.58 -13.15 -6.55
C GLY A 509 -4.18 -14.22 -7.47
N ALA A 510 -5.20 -14.99 -7.06
CA ALA A 510 -5.73 -16.10 -7.85
C ALA A 510 -6.31 -15.72 -9.23
N LEU A 511 -6.93 -14.54 -9.37
CA LEU A 511 -7.39 -14.05 -10.68
C LEU A 511 -6.23 -13.63 -11.59
N LEU A 512 -5.12 -13.16 -11.01
CA LEU A 512 -3.90 -12.86 -11.76
C LEU A 512 -3.23 -14.16 -12.23
N ASP A 513 -3.20 -15.19 -11.38
CA ASP A 513 -2.75 -16.53 -11.77
C ASP A 513 -3.54 -17.10 -12.96
N LEU A 514 -4.88 -17.00 -12.90
CA LEU A 514 -5.72 -17.34 -14.05
C LEU A 514 -5.39 -16.50 -15.29
N ASN A 515 -5.05 -15.22 -15.13
CA ASN A 515 -4.61 -14.39 -16.24
C ASN A 515 -3.29 -14.89 -16.85
N MET A 516 -2.31 -15.27 -16.04
CA MET A 516 -1.04 -15.84 -16.51
C MET A 516 -1.25 -17.15 -17.27
N PHE A 517 -2.18 -17.99 -16.80
CA PHE A 517 -2.57 -19.19 -17.54
C PHE A 517 -3.27 -18.85 -18.87
N VAL A 518 -4.28 -17.96 -18.85
CA VAL A 518 -5.06 -17.60 -20.04
C VAL A 518 -4.18 -16.97 -21.11
N MET A 519 -3.29 -16.05 -20.73
CA MET A 519 -2.49 -15.29 -21.68
C MET A 519 -1.25 -16.08 -22.12
N CYS A 520 -0.52 -16.65 -21.17
CA CYS A 520 0.82 -17.16 -21.40
C CYS A 520 0.95 -18.68 -21.23
N GLY A 521 -0.08 -19.36 -20.71
CA GLY A 521 0.02 -20.78 -20.33
C GLY A 521 0.96 -20.98 -19.13
N ALA A 522 1.16 -19.93 -18.35
CA ALA A 522 2.06 -19.88 -17.21
C ALA A 522 1.27 -19.76 -15.89
N ARG A 523 1.95 -19.44 -14.80
CA ARG A 523 1.35 -19.38 -13.46
C ARG A 523 2.08 -18.40 -12.54
N GLU A 524 1.34 -17.89 -11.57
CA GLU A 524 1.92 -17.36 -10.34
C GLU A 524 2.37 -18.52 -9.43
N ARG A 525 3.30 -18.24 -8.51
CA ARG A 525 4.00 -19.28 -7.74
C ARG A 525 3.97 -19.02 -6.25
N THR A 526 3.92 -20.09 -5.47
CA THR A 526 4.13 -20.00 -4.01
C THR A 526 5.61 -19.83 -3.69
N LEU A 527 5.95 -19.49 -2.44
CA LEU A 527 7.34 -19.41 -2.01
C LEU A 527 8.06 -20.78 -2.13
N ALA A 528 7.32 -21.88 -1.96
CA ALA A 528 7.86 -23.22 -2.15
C ALA A 528 8.18 -23.51 -3.61
N ASP A 529 7.30 -23.12 -4.54
CA ASP A 529 7.55 -23.23 -5.98
C ASP A 529 8.78 -22.42 -6.39
N TRP A 530 8.92 -21.17 -5.92
CA TRP A 530 10.09 -20.34 -6.22
C TRP A 530 11.40 -20.95 -5.73
N ARG A 531 11.40 -21.58 -4.53
CA ARG A 531 12.56 -22.33 -4.04
C ARG A 531 12.92 -23.51 -4.95
N ALA A 532 11.93 -24.27 -5.38
CA ALA A 532 12.15 -25.40 -6.27
C ALA A 532 12.73 -24.95 -7.63
N LEU A 533 12.15 -23.90 -8.22
CA LEU A 533 12.63 -23.31 -9.48
C LEU A 533 14.07 -22.80 -9.37
N ALA A 534 14.42 -22.14 -8.26
CA ALA A 534 15.78 -21.68 -8.01
C ALA A 534 16.76 -22.86 -7.98
N VAL A 535 16.42 -23.94 -7.25
CA VAL A 535 17.26 -25.16 -7.18
C VAL A 535 17.44 -25.79 -8.56
N GLU A 536 16.38 -25.89 -9.36
CA GLU A 536 16.44 -26.42 -10.73
C GLU A 536 17.38 -25.59 -11.63
N ALA A 537 17.38 -24.26 -11.47
CA ALA A 537 18.29 -23.37 -12.18
C ALA A 537 19.74 -23.36 -11.65
N GLY A 538 20.03 -24.09 -10.57
CA GLY A 538 21.33 -24.12 -9.91
C GLY A 538 21.60 -22.89 -9.01
N LEU A 539 20.55 -22.35 -8.41
CA LEU A 539 20.58 -21.23 -7.47
C LEU A 539 19.96 -21.63 -6.12
N THR A 540 20.23 -20.84 -5.09
CA THR A 540 19.64 -20.96 -3.76
C THR A 540 18.90 -19.69 -3.39
N LEU A 541 17.65 -19.80 -2.95
CA LEU A 541 16.90 -18.67 -2.36
C LEU A 541 17.49 -18.30 -0.99
N ARG A 542 18.13 -17.14 -0.91
CA ARG A 542 18.80 -16.61 0.28
C ARG A 542 17.86 -15.80 1.17
N SER A 543 17.04 -14.96 0.55
CA SER A 543 16.09 -14.12 1.27
C SER A 543 14.80 -13.95 0.46
N ALA A 544 13.69 -13.76 1.17
CA ALA A 544 12.40 -13.45 0.57
C ALA A 544 11.77 -12.33 1.39
N SER A 545 11.57 -11.18 0.76
CA SER A 545 11.06 -9.99 1.43
C SER A 545 9.82 -9.46 0.70
N PRO A 546 8.70 -9.27 1.41
CA PRO A 546 7.50 -8.73 0.81
C PRO A 546 7.67 -7.24 0.44
N LEU A 547 7.04 -6.84 -0.65
CA LEU A 547 7.03 -5.48 -1.21
C LEU A 547 5.60 -4.92 -1.20
N ARG A 548 5.41 -3.75 -1.83
CA ARG A 548 4.08 -3.16 -2.05
C ARG A 548 3.27 -4.00 -3.04
N PHE A 549 1.95 -3.80 -3.01
CA PHE A 549 0.99 -4.41 -3.94
C PHE A 549 1.05 -5.95 -4.03
N GLY A 550 1.57 -6.61 -2.99
CA GLY A 550 1.67 -8.07 -2.90
C GLY A 550 2.84 -8.71 -3.66
N ALA A 551 3.72 -7.90 -4.28
CA ALA A 551 4.97 -8.39 -4.84
C ALA A 551 5.97 -8.77 -3.74
N TRP A 552 6.99 -9.53 -4.08
CA TRP A 552 8.10 -9.93 -3.21
C TRP A 552 9.43 -9.77 -3.96
N ALA A 553 10.47 -9.35 -3.24
CA ALA A 553 11.85 -9.48 -3.68
C ALA A 553 12.43 -10.81 -3.16
N LEU A 554 12.79 -11.68 -4.08
CA LEU A 554 13.41 -12.98 -3.82
C LEU A 554 14.87 -12.93 -4.25
N GLU A 555 15.78 -12.96 -3.29
CA GLU A 555 17.22 -12.91 -3.55
C GLU A 555 17.78 -14.32 -3.71
N LEU A 556 18.36 -14.58 -4.87
CA LEU A 556 18.95 -15.84 -5.26
C LEU A 556 20.46 -15.66 -5.48
N SER A 557 21.25 -16.65 -5.09
CA SER A 557 22.66 -16.73 -5.48
C SER A 557 22.99 -18.16 -5.89
N PRO A 558 24.09 -18.39 -6.63
CA PRO A 558 24.66 -19.72 -6.78
C PRO A 558 24.88 -20.44 -5.45
#